data_AF-A0AAD5UH40-F1
#
_entry.id   AF-A0AAD5UH40-F1
#
_cell.length_a   1.000
_cell.length_b   1.000
_cell.length_c   1.000
_cell.angle_alpha   90.00
_cell.angle_beta   90.00
_cell.angle_gamma   90.00
#
_symmetry.space_group_name_H-M   'P 1'
#
loop_
_entity.id
_entity.type
_entity.pdbx_description
1 polymer ?
#
loop_
_entity_poly.entity_id
_entity_poly.type
_entity_poly.pdbx_seq_one_letter_code
_entity_poly.pdbx_strand_id
1 'polypeptide(L)'
;MTEERVQVMAQDQPQDLELESMEHKASYVELFQAYLPLAFISFGGPQAHIALFHNEFVEKRKWIPGNIFVELFAIAQSLPGPASTQLGYSIALLRGGFLYAFVEFLIWSVPGSLILIGIAAGVSSFNNSLPTWLSYAVNGMSAAAVGLVAIAAYKLCTKVIKDNTSIVLCAVSAALAISVTGFAWLYLAIIIGGGLITFIEGKVLAARKGGIQLESGNNSRRESVAQNTRESLVQALSQEELEAPASAQFGFKLSLRYAFVILGIWLVLLIVAIVIRAINSPRALDIVGSMYFVGSIIFGGGPVVIPMLQSYVVDQNWMTNREFLIGLAFINSMPGPNFNLAAYCGALALRGSPLMIIGGFLGTLGIFSPGLLLMSGLIPLWNKYRKLESVQLIFKGMNASAVGLVFAAVYILAMKCIVIVQGVNSGNVDSLTNHPVYTSIALLTFSFSGFLNLHAPIAILLGCATGLIDYAIHM
;
A
#
# COMPACT_ATOMS: atom_id res chain seq x y z
N MET A 1 -20.76 -45.76 29.91
CA MET A 1 -20.75 -44.48 29.16
C MET A 1 -21.63 -44.69 27.96
N THR A 2 -22.84 -44.15 28.02
CA THR A 2 -23.85 -44.24 26.95
C THR A 2 -23.37 -43.51 25.69
N GLU A 3 -23.70 -44.04 24.51
CA GLU A 3 -23.35 -43.51 23.18
C GLU A 3 -23.68 -42.01 23.00
N GLU A 4 -24.61 -41.50 23.81
CA GLU A 4 -24.94 -40.07 23.92
C GLU A 4 -23.74 -39.19 24.33
N ARG A 5 -22.81 -39.68 25.16
CA ARG A 5 -21.58 -38.93 25.50
C ARG A 5 -20.52 -38.93 24.41
N VAL A 6 -20.57 -39.90 23.49
CA VAL A 6 -19.64 -39.93 22.35
C VAL A 6 -20.14 -39.01 21.23
N GLN A 7 -21.45 -38.82 21.09
CA GLN A 7 -22.02 -37.83 20.16
C GLN A 7 -21.85 -36.37 20.62
N VAL A 8 -21.84 -36.11 21.93
CA VAL A 8 -21.58 -34.74 22.45
C VAL A 8 -20.11 -34.34 22.26
N MET A 9 -19.16 -35.27 22.26
CA MET A 9 -17.74 -34.96 21.98
C MET A 9 -17.40 -34.89 20.48
N ALA A 10 -18.32 -35.29 19.59
CA ALA A 10 -18.14 -35.22 18.14
C ALA A 10 -18.83 -33.99 17.50
N GLN A 11 -19.42 -33.11 18.32
CA GLN A 11 -20.10 -31.88 17.91
C GLN A 11 -19.33 -30.60 18.21
N ASP A 12 -18.16 -30.65 18.85
CA ASP A 12 -17.23 -29.50 18.85
C ASP A 12 -16.71 -29.36 17.42
N GLN A 13 -17.30 -28.43 16.66
CA GLN A 13 -16.92 -28.19 15.28
C GLN A 13 -15.47 -27.68 15.24
N PRO A 14 -14.71 -27.92 14.16
CA PRO A 14 -13.40 -27.28 13.95
C PRO A 14 -13.49 -25.73 14.04
N GLN A 15 -14.67 -25.16 13.80
CA GLN A 15 -14.97 -23.74 13.98
C GLN A 15 -14.96 -23.28 15.44
N ASP A 16 -15.40 -24.10 16.40
CA ASP A 16 -15.48 -23.72 17.82
C ASP A 16 -14.08 -23.67 18.46
N LEU A 17 -13.20 -24.60 18.08
CA LEU A 17 -11.77 -24.58 18.46
C LEU A 17 -11.00 -23.41 17.83
N GLU A 18 -11.32 -23.02 16.59
CA GLU A 18 -10.77 -21.83 15.95
C GLU A 18 -11.23 -20.54 16.64
N LEU A 19 -12.48 -20.48 17.10
CA LEU A 19 -13.04 -19.35 17.84
C LEU A 19 -12.45 -19.23 19.26
N GLU A 20 -12.26 -20.34 19.99
CA GLU A 20 -11.57 -20.35 21.30
C GLU A 20 -10.13 -19.83 21.19
N SER A 21 -9.43 -20.14 20.10
CA SER A 21 -8.07 -19.65 19.86
C SER A 21 -8.00 -18.12 19.77
N MET A 22 -9.08 -17.46 19.34
CA MET A 22 -9.19 -16.00 19.25
C MET A 22 -9.52 -15.32 20.59
N GLU A 23 -10.10 -16.03 21.56
CA GLU A 23 -10.51 -15.45 22.85
C GLU A 23 -9.34 -15.26 23.83
N HIS A 24 -8.25 -16.02 23.69
CA HIS A 24 -7.08 -15.86 24.55
C HIS A 24 -6.28 -14.62 24.16
N LYS A 25 -6.36 -13.55 24.98
CA LYS A 25 -5.47 -12.38 24.82
C LYS A 25 -4.02 -12.84 24.94
N ALA A 26 -3.27 -12.74 23.86
CA ALA A 26 -1.82 -12.98 23.84
C ALA A 26 -1.12 -12.01 24.81
N SER A 27 0.00 -12.40 25.42
CA SER A 27 0.81 -11.44 26.18
C SER A 27 1.46 -10.41 25.24
N TYR A 28 1.75 -9.18 25.71
CA TYR A 28 2.57 -8.22 24.94
C TYR A 28 3.95 -8.80 24.60
N VAL A 29 4.47 -9.74 25.41
CA VAL A 29 5.71 -10.47 25.11
C VAL A 29 5.53 -11.37 23.89
N GLU A 30 4.40 -12.07 23.80
CA GLU A 30 4.06 -12.92 22.65
C GLU A 30 3.88 -12.07 21.38
N LEU A 31 3.23 -10.91 21.50
CA LEU A 31 3.11 -9.92 20.42
C LEU A 31 4.50 -9.48 19.92
N PHE A 32 5.39 -9.12 20.84
CA PHE A 32 6.75 -8.71 20.51
C PHE A 32 7.54 -9.81 19.81
N GLN A 33 7.49 -11.04 20.33
CA GLN A 33 8.17 -12.20 19.73
C GLN A 33 7.62 -12.57 18.35
N ALA A 34 6.35 -12.31 18.09
CA ALA A 34 5.73 -12.58 16.81
C ALA A 34 6.12 -11.53 15.75
N TYR A 35 6.03 -10.24 16.08
CA TYR A 35 6.20 -9.17 15.09
C TYR A 35 7.64 -8.66 14.94
N LEU A 36 8.46 -8.69 15.99
CA LEU A 36 9.82 -8.14 15.91
C LEU A 36 10.66 -8.82 14.83
N PRO A 37 10.71 -10.17 14.71
CA PRO A 37 11.46 -10.81 13.63
C PRO A 37 10.96 -10.39 12.25
N LEU A 38 9.63 -10.27 12.10
CA LEU A 38 9.01 -9.85 10.84
C LEU A 38 9.48 -8.45 10.42
N ALA A 39 9.68 -7.52 11.35
CA ALA A 39 10.19 -6.18 11.05
C ALA A 39 11.60 -6.19 10.43
N PHE A 40 12.42 -7.22 10.69
CA PHE A 40 13.79 -7.35 10.18
C PHE A 40 13.93 -8.27 8.96
N ILE A 41 12.97 -9.16 8.70
CA ILE A 41 13.06 -10.13 7.59
C ILE A 41 12.07 -9.86 6.45
N SER A 42 11.17 -8.89 6.62
CA SER A 42 10.16 -8.54 5.61
C SER A 42 10.76 -7.73 4.46
N PHE A 43 11.54 -8.38 3.61
CA PHE A 43 12.05 -7.83 2.36
C PHE A 43 11.12 -8.16 1.18
N GLY A 44 11.16 -7.37 0.12
CA GLY A 44 10.45 -7.70 -1.13
C GLY A 44 9.03 -7.11 -1.24
N GLY A 45 8.67 -6.18 -0.37
CA GLY A 45 7.45 -5.40 -0.47
C GLY A 45 6.17 -6.16 -0.10
N PRO A 46 4.97 -5.60 -0.40
CA PRO A 46 3.72 -6.07 0.18
C PRO A 46 3.44 -7.56 -0.01
N GLN A 47 3.76 -8.13 -1.18
CA GLN A 47 3.50 -9.55 -1.48
C GLN A 47 4.30 -10.50 -0.58
N ALA A 48 5.57 -10.16 -0.32
CA ALA A 48 6.41 -10.94 0.57
C ALA A 48 5.93 -10.82 2.02
N HIS A 49 5.53 -9.62 2.45
CA HIS A 49 5.02 -9.40 3.81
C HIS A 49 3.75 -10.23 4.06
N ILE A 50 2.84 -10.27 3.08
CA ILE A 50 1.60 -11.06 3.17
C ILE A 50 1.92 -12.55 3.29
N ALA A 51 2.85 -13.08 2.50
CA ALA A 51 3.27 -14.48 2.61
C ALA A 51 3.88 -14.80 3.99
N LEU A 52 4.72 -13.91 4.51
CA LEU A 52 5.29 -14.04 5.86
C LEU A 52 4.20 -13.98 6.94
N PHE A 53 3.24 -13.07 6.80
CA PHE A 53 2.14 -12.92 7.76
C PHE A 53 1.18 -14.12 7.72
N HIS A 54 0.93 -14.68 6.53
CA HIS A 54 0.13 -15.89 6.40
C HIS A 54 0.81 -17.07 7.12
N ASN A 55 2.07 -17.33 6.81
CA ASN A 55 2.84 -18.39 7.47
C ASN A 55 2.90 -18.18 8.99
N GLU A 56 3.17 -16.96 9.46
CA GLU A 56 3.31 -16.71 10.89
C GLU A 56 1.97 -16.77 11.65
N PHE A 57 0.93 -16.08 11.16
CA PHE A 57 -0.31 -15.88 11.91
C PHE A 57 -1.43 -16.86 11.58
N VAL A 58 -1.41 -17.49 10.40
CA VAL A 58 -2.40 -18.51 9.99
C VAL A 58 -1.83 -19.91 10.23
N GLU A 59 -0.63 -20.20 9.73
CA GLU A 59 -0.10 -21.58 9.75
C GLU A 59 0.57 -21.93 11.09
N LYS A 60 1.58 -21.15 11.52
CA LYS A 60 2.38 -21.47 12.71
C LYS A 60 1.66 -21.17 14.02
N ARG A 61 1.23 -19.92 14.20
CA ARG A 61 0.63 -19.47 15.47
C ARG A 61 -0.87 -19.69 15.55
N LYS A 62 -1.54 -19.82 14.39
CA LYS A 62 -3.00 -19.97 14.28
C LYS A 62 -3.76 -18.90 15.07
N TRP A 63 -3.28 -17.66 15.00
CA TRP A 63 -3.93 -16.53 15.66
C TRP A 63 -5.24 -16.14 14.97
N ILE A 64 -5.32 -16.36 13.66
CA ILE A 64 -6.52 -16.13 12.86
C ILE A 64 -6.67 -17.22 11.79
N PRO A 65 -7.92 -17.59 11.43
CA PRO A 65 -8.16 -18.53 10.34
C PRO A 65 -7.90 -17.88 8.97
N GLY A 66 -7.64 -18.71 7.96
CA GLY A 66 -7.23 -18.26 6.62
C GLY A 66 -8.28 -17.40 5.91
N ASN A 67 -9.57 -17.65 6.14
CA ASN A 67 -10.66 -16.84 5.61
C ASN A 67 -10.68 -15.41 6.17
N ILE A 68 -10.46 -15.23 7.48
CA ILE A 68 -10.32 -13.93 8.13
C ILE A 68 -9.08 -13.21 7.60
N PHE A 69 -7.97 -13.93 7.42
CA PHE A 69 -6.75 -13.35 6.86
C PHE A 69 -7.00 -12.74 5.47
N VAL A 70 -7.67 -13.50 4.59
CA VAL A 70 -8.02 -13.04 3.24
C VAL A 70 -8.98 -11.85 3.30
N GLU A 71 -9.93 -11.85 4.23
CA GLU A 71 -10.87 -10.73 4.41
C GLU A 71 -10.17 -9.45 4.89
N LEU A 72 -9.32 -9.54 5.91
CA LEU A 72 -8.50 -8.41 6.38
C LEU A 72 -7.59 -7.89 5.27
N PHE A 73 -7.01 -8.79 4.50
CA PHE A 73 -6.18 -8.43 3.37
C PHE A 73 -6.97 -7.70 2.28
N ALA A 74 -8.18 -8.14 1.97
CA ALA A 74 -9.06 -7.47 1.02
C ALA A 74 -9.44 -6.05 1.49
N ILE A 75 -9.73 -5.86 2.78
CA ILE A 75 -9.97 -4.53 3.36
C ILE A 75 -8.72 -3.67 3.17
N ALA A 76 -7.56 -4.14 3.63
CA ALA A 76 -6.30 -3.40 3.57
C ALA A 76 -5.90 -2.99 2.14
N GLN A 77 -6.27 -3.77 1.13
CA GLN A 77 -6.04 -3.41 -0.28
C GLN A 77 -7.06 -2.43 -0.85
N SER A 78 -8.26 -2.38 -0.27
CA SER A 78 -9.31 -1.45 -0.69
C SER A 78 -9.15 -0.04 -0.11
N LEU A 79 -8.40 0.09 0.98
CA LEU A 79 -8.22 1.34 1.70
C LEU A 79 -6.93 2.05 1.29
N PRO A 80 -6.87 3.38 1.40
CA PRO A 80 -5.61 4.07 1.30
C PRO A 80 -4.74 3.76 2.52
N GLY A 81 -3.43 3.64 2.29
CA GLY A 81 -2.42 3.29 3.27
C GLY A 81 -1.57 2.07 2.89
N PRO A 82 -0.62 1.69 3.75
CA PRO A 82 0.22 0.53 3.53
C PRO A 82 -0.55 -0.76 3.83
N ALA A 83 -0.96 -1.48 2.79
CA ALA A 83 -1.75 -2.71 2.94
C ALA A 83 -1.13 -3.75 3.89
N SER A 84 0.20 -3.96 3.85
CA SER A 84 0.86 -4.90 4.78
C SER A 84 0.82 -4.42 6.22
N THR A 85 0.99 -3.12 6.47
CA THR A 85 0.90 -2.54 7.82
C THR A 85 -0.53 -2.56 8.34
N GLN A 86 -1.52 -2.25 7.50
CA GLN A 86 -2.93 -2.37 7.86
C GLN A 86 -3.32 -3.82 8.19
N LEU A 87 -2.79 -4.79 7.44
CA LEU A 87 -3.01 -6.21 7.72
C LEU A 87 -2.42 -6.61 9.08
N GLY A 88 -1.14 -6.31 9.33
CA GLY A 88 -0.47 -6.60 10.60
C GLY A 88 -1.18 -5.94 11.79
N TYR A 89 -1.49 -4.65 11.66
CA TYR A 89 -2.26 -3.87 12.62
C TYR A 89 -3.62 -4.51 12.92
N SER A 90 -4.32 -5.00 11.90
CA SER A 90 -5.66 -5.57 12.07
C SER A 90 -5.64 -6.95 12.72
N ILE A 91 -4.62 -7.76 12.43
CA ILE A 91 -4.40 -9.03 13.14
C ILE A 91 -4.18 -8.75 14.64
N ALA A 92 -3.33 -7.78 14.97
CA ALA A 92 -3.10 -7.37 16.36
C ALA A 92 -4.34 -6.73 17.01
N LEU A 93 -5.12 -5.97 16.24
CA LEU A 93 -6.40 -5.38 16.69
C LEU A 93 -7.41 -6.46 17.07
N LEU A 94 -7.54 -7.51 16.25
CA LEU A 94 -8.43 -8.63 16.57
C LEU A 94 -7.91 -9.46 17.74
N ARG A 95 -6.58 -9.55 17.91
CA ARG A 95 -5.95 -10.34 18.97
C ARG A 95 -6.08 -9.72 20.37
N GLY A 96 -5.98 -8.40 20.48
CA GLY A 96 -5.94 -7.74 21.80
C GLY A 96 -6.49 -6.32 21.86
N GLY A 97 -7.16 -5.86 20.80
CA GLY A 97 -7.74 -4.53 20.71
C GLY A 97 -6.74 -3.43 20.33
N PHE A 98 -7.16 -2.17 20.49
CA PHE A 98 -6.45 -1.02 19.94
C PHE A 98 -5.01 -0.87 20.44
N LEU A 99 -4.76 -1.12 21.73
CA LEU A 99 -3.40 -1.03 22.29
C LEU A 99 -2.45 -2.06 21.67
N TYR A 100 -2.92 -3.26 21.36
CA TYR A 100 -2.12 -4.29 20.69
C TYR A 100 -1.80 -3.86 19.26
N ALA A 101 -2.78 -3.34 18.55
CA ALA A 101 -2.61 -2.81 17.20
C ALA A 101 -1.61 -1.64 17.18
N PHE A 102 -1.66 -0.75 18.17
CA PHE A 102 -0.71 0.36 18.29
C PHE A 102 0.71 -0.13 18.61
N VAL A 103 0.86 -1.07 19.54
CA VAL A 103 2.17 -1.65 19.87
C VAL A 103 2.77 -2.42 18.69
N GLU A 104 1.94 -3.18 17.96
CA GLU A 104 2.34 -3.84 16.71
C GLU A 104 2.89 -2.84 15.71
N PHE A 105 2.17 -1.73 15.48
CA PHE A 105 2.62 -0.69 14.55
C PHE A 105 3.99 -0.13 14.94
N LEU A 106 4.23 0.10 16.24
CA LEU A 106 5.53 0.56 16.72
C LEU A 106 6.63 -0.47 16.46
N ILE A 107 6.39 -1.75 16.76
CA ILE A 107 7.36 -2.83 16.51
C ILE A 107 7.66 -2.94 15.00
N TRP A 108 6.64 -2.81 14.17
CA TRP A 108 6.72 -2.96 12.73
C TRP A 108 7.40 -1.78 12.02
N SER A 109 7.13 -0.54 12.44
CA SER A 109 7.54 0.67 11.70
C SER A 109 8.77 1.37 12.30
N VAL A 110 8.96 1.35 13.62
CA VAL A 110 10.02 2.12 14.29
C VAL A 110 11.43 1.66 13.90
N PRO A 111 11.77 0.36 13.81
CA PRO A 111 13.14 -0.06 13.46
C PRO A 111 13.60 0.49 12.11
N GLY A 112 12.77 0.35 11.07
CA GLY A 112 13.07 0.89 9.75
C GLY A 112 13.08 2.42 9.71
N SER A 113 12.18 3.07 10.47
CA SER A 113 12.17 4.54 10.60
C SER A 113 13.47 5.07 11.23
N LEU A 114 13.98 4.40 12.28
CA LEU A 114 15.24 4.78 12.94
C LEU A 114 16.43 4.67 12.01
N ILE A 115 16.52 3.58 11.22
CA ILE A 115 17.58 3.40 10.23
C ILE A 115 17.56 4.55 9.22
N LEU A 116 16.39 4.91 8.71
CA LEU A 116 16.22 5.97 7.73
C LEU A 116 16.46 7.37 8.29
N ILE A 117 16.14 7.62 9.55
CA ILE A 117 16.53 8.85 10.26
C ILE A 117 18.05 8.93 10.37
N GLY A 118 18.73 7.82 10.65
CA GLY A 118 20.20 7.74 10.65
C GLY A 118 20.80 8.05 9.28
N ILE A 119 20.20 7.51 8.21
CA ILE A 119 20.61 7.82 6.82
C ILE A 119 20.38 9.30 6.50
N ALA A 120 19.25 9.88 6.92
CA ALA A 120 18.99 11.31 6.77
C ALA A 120 20.04 12.17 7.48
N ALA A 121 20.47 11.78 8.68
CA ALA A 121 21.55 12.44 9.41
C ALA A 121 22.88 12.37 8.64
N GLY A 122 23.22 11.20 8.10
CA GLY A 122 24.41 11.00 7.27
C GLY A 122 24.38 11.88 6.01
N VAL A 123 23.26 11.88 5.28
CA VAL A 123 23.08 12.72 4.09
C VAL A 123 23.19 14.21 4.43
N SER A 124 22.62 14.64 5.56
CA SER A 124 22.70 16.03 6.01
C SER A 124 24.13 16.47 6.39
N SER A 125 25.06 15.53 6.61
CA SER A 125 26.45 15.83 6.95
C SER A 125 27.31 16.15 5.73
N PHE A 126 26.87 15.78 4.52
CA PHE A 126 27.56 16.13 3.28
C PHE A 126 27.09 17.51 2.79
N ASN A 127 27.96 18.52 2.87
CA ASN A 127 27.68 19.89 2.41
C ASN A 127 27.53 19.96 0.89
N ASN A 128 26.31 19.75 0.40
CA ASN A 128 25.84 19.92 -0.99
C ASN A 128 26.55 19.11 -2.10
N SER A 129 27.69 18.49 -1.85
CA SER A 129 28.39 17.60 -2.77
C SER A 129 28.71 16.25 -2.13
N LEU A 130 28.24 15.17 -2.77
CA LEU A 130 28.69 13.83 -2.45
C LEU A 130 30.03 13.60 -3.16
N PRO A 131 30.93 12.77 -2.60
CA PRO A 131 32.07 12.26 -3.35
C PRO A 131 31.64 11.69 -4.70
N THR A 132 32.44 11.90 -5.74
CA THR A 132 32.11 11.51 -7.12
C THR A 132 31.69 10.05 -7.22
N TRP A 133 32.48 9.13 -6.65
CA TRP A 133 32.19 7.69 -6.63
C TRP A 133 30.83 7.36 -6.00
N LEU A 134 30.44 8.09 -4.96
CA LEU A 134 29.19 7.88 -4.25
C LEU A 134 28.00 8.38 -5.07
N SER A 135 28.17 9.45 -5.85
CA SER A 135 27.14 9.93 -6.77
C SER A 135 26.83 8.89 -7.86
N TYR A 136 27.85 8.25 -8.43
CA TYR A 136 27.67 7.15 -9.40
C TYR A 136 27.00 5.92 -8.77
N ALA A 137 27.42 5.53 -7.55
CA ALA A 137 26.77 4.46 -6.80
C ALA A 137 25.27 4.75 -6.55
N VAL A 138 24.95 5.99 -6.15
CA VAL A 138 23.57 6.46 -5.94
C VAL A 138 22.77 6.46 -7.23
N ASN A 139 23.35 6.89 -8.36
CA ASN A 139 22.68 6.83 -9.66
C ASN A 139 22.30 5.40 -10.04
N GLY A 140 23.21 4.45 -9.85
CA GLY A 140 22.96 3.03 -10.08
C GLY A 140 21.86 2.45 -9.17
N MET A 141 21.90 2.77 -7.87
CA MET A 141 20.85 2.36 -6.94
C MET A 141 19.49 2.98 -7.27
N SER A 142 19.46 4.26 -7.66
CA SER A 142 18.25 4.99 -8.01
C SER A 142 17.60 4.42 -9.28
N ALA A 143 18.42 4.09 -10.28
CA ALA A 143 17.96 3.43 -11.50
C ALA A 143 17.33 2.05 -11.20
N ALA A 144 17.96 1.25 -10.34
CA ALA A 144 17.39 -0.01 -9.88
C ALA A 144 16.06 0.22 -9.13
N ALA A 145 15.99 1.24 -8.27
CA ALA A 145 14.77 1.58 -7.55
C ALA A 145 13.62 1.96 -8.49
N VAL A 146 13.88 2.75 -9.55
CA VAL A 146 12.88 3.05 -10.59
C VAL A 146 12.38 1.77 -11.27
N GLY A 147 13.27 0.83 -11.59
CA GLY A 147 12.90 -0.48 -12.12
C GLY A 147 11.99 -1.29 -11.18
N LEU A 148 12.28 -1.27 -9.86
CA LEU A 148 11.47 -1.92 -8.82
C LEU A 148 10.07 -1.30 -8.68
N VAL A 149 9.98 0.03 -8.75
CA VAL A 149 8.69 0.73 -8.72
C VAL A 149 7.89 0.42 -10.00
N ALA A 150 8.54 0.39 -11.16
CA ALA A 150 7.89 0.06 -12.43
C ALA A 150 7.29 -1.37 -12.43
N ILE A 151 8.01 -2.37 -11.90
CA ILE A 151 7.47 -3.74 -11.82
C ILE A 151 6.33 -3.84 -10.80
N ALA A 152 6.38 -3.06 -9.71
CA ALA A 152 5.27 -3.01 -8.77
C ALA A 152 4.00 -2.39 -9.42
N ALA A 153 4.16 -1.33 -10.22
CA ALA A 153 3.08 -0.73 -10.99
C ALA A 153 2.45 -1.75 -11.96
N TYR A 154 3.29 -2.50 -12.69
CA TYR A 154 2.85 -3.56 -13.58
C TYR A 154 2.09 -4.67 -12.84
N LYS A 155 2.63 -5.19 -11.73
CA LYS A 155 2.00 -6.24 -10.92
C LYS A 155 0.66 -5.79 -10.31
N LEU A 156 0.52 -4.51 -9.98
CA LEU A 156 -0.75 -3.95 -9.49
C LEU A 156 -1.76 -3.79 -10.63
N CYS A 157 -1.31 -3.30 -11.79
CA CYS A 157 -2.13 -3.16 -12.99
C CYS A 157 -2.77 -4.47 -13.41
N THR A 158 -2.00 -5.56 -13.51
CA THR A 158 -2.53 -6.87 -13.92
C THR A 158 -3.54 -7.46 -12.93
N LYS A 159 -3.51 -7.02 -11.67
CA LYS A 159 -4.47 -7.43 -10.62
C LYS A 159 -5.75 -6.60 -10.64
N VAL A 160 -5.64 -5.28 -10.80
CA VAL A 160 -6.77 -4.34 -10.66
C VAL A 160 -7.50 -4.11 -11.98
N ILE A 161 -6.77 -4.00 -13.09
CA ILE A 161 -7.32 -3.60 -14.39
C ILE A 161 -7.78 -4.86 -15.13
N LYS A 162 -9.11 -5.08 -15.19
CA LYS A 162 -9.73 -6.28 -15.79
C LYS A 162 -10.66 -5.98 -16.96
N ASP A 163 -11.07 -4.72 -17.15
CA ASP A 163 -12.09 -4.31 -18.11
C ASP A 163 -11.74 -2.96 -18.77
N ASN A 164 -12.42 -2.66 -19.87
CA ASN A 164 -12.16 -1.46 -20.68
C ASN A 164 -12.28 -0.16 -19.89
N THR A 165 -13.27 -0.05 -19.00
CA THR A 165 -13.46 1.18 -18.21
C THR A 165 -12.30 1.40 -17.25
N SER A 166 -11.83 0.35 -16.58
CA SER A 166 -10.64 0.42 -15.73
C SER A 166 -9.38 0.79 -16.53
N ILE A 167 -9.22 0.28 -17.76
CA ILE A 167 -8.10 0.65 -18.65
C ILE A 167 -8.13 2.15 -18.97
N VAL A 168 -9.29 2.67 -19.38
CA VAL A 168 -9.46 4.09 -19.70
C VAL A 168 -9.21 4.97 -18.48
N LEU A 169 -9.78 4.61 -17.32
CA LEU A 169 -9.55 5.33 -16.07
C LEU A 169 -8.07 5.37 -15.69
N CYS A 170 -7.38 4.24 -15.79
CA CYS A 170 -5.94 4.15 -15.54
C CYS A 170 -5.16 5.08 -16.48
N ALA A 171 -5.41 5.02 -17.79
CA ALA A 171 -4.70 5.82 -18.78
C ALA A 171 -4.95 7.34 -18.62
N VAL A 172 -6.21 7.74 -18.44
CA VAL A 172 -6.58 9.16 -18.24
C VAL A 172 -5.99 9.69 -16.93
N SER A 173 -6.05 8.90 -15.85
CA SER A 173 -5.48 9.28 -14.56
C SER A 173 -3.97 9.51 -14.67
N ALA A 174 -3.25 8.63 -15.38
CA ALA A 174 -1.82 8.79 -15.63
C ALA A 174 -1.52 10.05 -16.45
N ALA A 175 -2.24 10.25 -17.56
CA ALA A 175 -2.04 11.40 -18.45
C ALA A 175 -2.30 12.74 -17.75
N LEU A 176 -3.39 12.83 -16.97
CA LEU A 176 -3.71 14.03 -16.18
C LEU A 176 -2.64 14.30 -15.13
N ALA A 177 -2.18 13.28 -14.40
CA ALA A 177 -1.16 13.42 -13.38
C ALA A 177 0.22 13.87 -13.94
N ILE A 178 0.56 13.45 -15.16
CA ILE A 178 1.79 13.89 -15.84
C ILE A 178 1.65 15.32 -16.37
N SER A 179 0.49 15.64 -16.95
CA SER A 179 0.27 16.92 -17.64
C SER A 179 0.02 18.07 -16.68
N VAL A 180 -0.60 17.79 -15.53
CA VAL A 180 -1.04 18.80 -14.55
C VAL A 180 -0.29 18.55 -13.25
N THR A 181 0.94 19.05 -13.19
CA THR A 181 1.79 18.98 -11.99
C THR A 181 1.52 20.17 -11.05
N GLY A 182 1.81 20.02 -9.76
CA GLY A 182 1.72 21.10 -8.76
C GLY A 182 0.38 21.25 -8.03
N PHE A 183 -0.68 20.55 -8.45
CA PHE A 183 -1.99 20.62 -7.79
C PHE A 183 -2.29 19.37 -6.95
N ALA A 184 -2.00 19.44 -5.65
CA ALA A 184 -2.19 18.31 -4.73
C ALA A 184 -3.62 17.74 -4.69
N TRP A 185 -4.64 18.59 -4.83
CA TRP A 185 -6.04 18.21 -4.80
C TRP A 185 -6.47 17.41 -6.04
N LEU A 186 -5.71 17.50 -7.14
CA LEU A 186 -6.01 16.80 -8.38
C LEU A 186 -6.03 15.28 -8.18
N TYR A 187 -5.11 14.73 -7.40
CA TYR A 187 -5.06 13.29 -7.16
C TYR A 187 -6.30 12.77 -6.43
N LEU A 188 -6.80 13.53 -5.45
CA LEU A 188 -8.08 13.22 -4.79
C LEU A 188 -9.25 13.27 -5.77
N ALA A 189 -9.30 14.31 -6.61
CA ALA A 189 -10.34 14.47 -7.61
C ALA A 189 -10.32 13.33 -8.63
N ILE A 190 -9.14 12.88 -9.06
CA ILE A 190 -8.94 11.75 -9.96
C ILE A 190 -9.47 10.45 -9.33
N ILE A 191 -9.12 10.15 -8.08
CA ILE A 191 -9.54 8.92 -7.39
C ILE A 191 -11.05 8.91 -7.16
N ILE A 192 -11.61 10.00 -6.63
CA ILE A 192 -13.06 10.13 -6.39
C ILE A 192 -13.82 10.07 -7.72
N GLY A 193 -13.32 10.76 -8.75
CA GLY A 193 -13.89 10.74 -10.11
C GLY A 193 -13.93 9.34 -10.69
N GLY A 194 -12.85 8.56 -10.56
CA GLY A 194 -12.79 7.16 -10.97
C GLY A 194 -13.90 6.32 -10.31
N GLY A 195 -14.06 6.44 -8.99
CA GLY A 195 -15.11 5.72 -8.25
C GLY A 195 -16.54 6.13 -8.63
N LEU A 196 -16.77 7.41 -8.91
CA LEU A 196 -18.07 7.90 -9.38
C LEU A 196 -18.39 7.38 -10.79
N ILE A 197 -17.41 7.34 -11.69
CA ILE A 197 -17.59 6.86 -13.07
C ILE A 197 -18.04 5.39 -13.07
N THR A 198 -17.35 4.51 -12.36
CA THR A 198 -17.70 3.09 -12.29
C THR A 198 -19.01 2.83 -11.56
N PHE A 199 -19.35 3.66 -10.57
CA PHE A 199 -20.65 3.62 -9.90
C PHE A 199 -21.80 3.96 -10.85
N ILE A 200 -21.67 5.04 -11.62
CA ILE A 200 -22.67 5.46 -12.62
C ILE A 200 -22.78 4.41 -13.72
N GLU A 201 -21.66 3.93 -14.25
CA GLU A 201 -21.63 2.87 -15.27
C GLU A 201 -22.36 1.61 -14.80
N GLY A 202 -22.07 1.14 -13.57
CA GLY A 202 -22.72 -0.04 -13.02
C GLY A 202 -24.24 0.15 -12.87
N LYS A 203 -24.69 1.34 -12.44
CA LYS A 203 -26.13 1.66 -12.40
C LYS A 203 -26.79 1.70 -13.78
N VAL A 204 -26.10 2.25 -14.79
CA VAL A 204 -26.60 2.28 -16.17
C VAL A 204 -26.70 0.87 -16.75
N LEU A 205 -25.71 0.02 -16.49
CA LEU A 205 -25.72 -1.39 -16.93
C LEU A 205 -26.83 -2.20 -16.24
N ALA A 206 -27.07 -1.97 -14.94
CA ALA A 206 -28.17 -2.58 -14.22
C ALA A 206 -29.54 -2.14 -14.78
N ALA A 207 -29.71 -0.84 -15.06
CA ALA A 207 -30.94 -0.31 -15.66
C ALA A 207 -31.21 -0.87 -17.07
N ARG A 208 -30.17 -1.03 -17.89
CA ARG A 208 -30.27 -1.66 -19.23
C ARG A 208 -30.68 -3.13 -19.14
N LYS A 209 -30.12 -3.90 -18.21
CA LYS A 209 -30.50 -5.31 -17.99
C LYS A 209 -31.96 -5.44 -17.52
N GLY A 210 -32.41 -4.54 -16.63
CA GLY A 210 -33.81 -4.48 -16.20
C GLY A 210 -34.79 -4.12 -17.32
N GLY A 211 -34.38 -3.25 -18.25
CA GLY A 211 -35.18 -2.93 -19.46
C GLY A 211 -35.29 -4.10 -20.45
N ILE A 212 -34.21 -4.86 -20.65
CA ILE A 212 -34.19 -6.02 -21.55
C ILE A 212 -35.05 -7.19 -21.01
N GLN A 213 -35.14 -7.36 -19.67
CA GLN A 213 -36.03 -8.36 -19.07
C GLN A 213 -37.52 -8.06 -19.24
N LEU A 214 -37.91 -6.78 -19.35
CA LEU A 214 -39.29 -6.39 -19.63
C LEU A 214 -39.68 -6.59 -21.12
N GLU A 215 -38.71 -6.55 -22.03
CA GLU A 215 -38.91 -6.80 -23.46
C GLU A 215 -38.86 -8.30 -23.84
N SER A 216 -38.24 -9.14 -22.99
CA SER A 216 -38.11 -10.59 -23.20
C SER A 216 -39.28 -11.41 -22.63
N GLY A 217 -40.41 -10.78 -22.28
CA GLY A 217 -41.61 -11.42 -21.73
C GLY A 217 -42.46 -12.24 -22.70
N ASN A 218 -41.99 -12.54 -23.92
CA ASN A 218 -42.80 -13.24 -24.93
C ASN A 218 -42.11 -14.44 -25.61
N ASN A 219 -41.21 -15.14 -24.91
CA ASN A 219 -40.58 -16.35 -25.45
C ASN A 219 -40.55 -17.51 -24.43
N SER A 220 -41.75 -17.86 -23.94
CA SER A 220 -42.05 -18.90 -22.95
C SER A 220 -41.86 -20.36 -23.44
N ARG A 221 -40.99 -20.60 -24.44
CA ARG A 221 -40.72 -21.96 -24.96
C ARG A 221 -39.25 -22.39 -24.90
N ARG A 222 -38.32 -21.51 -24.51
CA ARG A 222 -36.90 -21.86 -24.27
C ARG A 222 -36.52 -21.95 -22.78
N GLU A 223 -37.36 -21.44 -21.88
CA GLU A 223 -37.07 -21.37 -20.44
C GLU A 223 -37.17 -22.74 -19.73
N SER A 224 -38.04 -23.65 -20.15
CA SER A 224 -38.25 -24.93 -19.44
C SER A 224 -37.06 -25.89 -19.50
N VAL A 225 -36.24 -25.83 -20.54
CA VAL A 225 -35.03 -26.67 -20.68
C VAL A 225 -33.84 -26.08 -19.93
N ALA A 226 -33.76 -24.75 -19.87
CA ALA A 226 -32.75 -24.04 -19.10
C ALA A 226 -33.00 -24.14 -17.59
N GLN A 227 -34.27 -24.19 -17.16
CA GLN A 227 -34.66 -24.24 -15.76
C GLN A 227 -34.28 -25.58 -15.09
N ASN A 228 -34.50 -26.71 -15.76
CA ASN A 228 -34.09 -28.03 -15.24
C ASN A 228 -32.55 -28.18 -15.17
N THR A 229 -31.83 -27.57 -16.11
CA THR A 229 -30.35 -27.57 -16.11
C THR A 229 -29.81 -26.62 -15.04
N ARG A 230 -30.52 -25.53 -14.77
CA ARG A 230 -30.17 -24.56 -13.73
C ARG A 230 -30.47 -25.12 -12.35
N GLU A 231 -31.55 -25.87 -12.16
CA GLU A 231 -31.83 -26.55 -10.88
C GLU A 231 -30.78 -27.62 -10.57
N SER A 232 -30.35 -28.42 -11.56
CA SER A 232 -29.28 -29.40 -11.36
C SER A 232 -27.90 -28.76 -11.15
N LEU A 233 -27.59 -27.67 -11.85
CA LEU A 233 -26.36 -26.88 -11.62
C LEU A 233 -26.41 -26.14 -10.28
N VAL A 234 -27.54 -25.59 -9.86
CA VAL A 234 -27.70 -24.95 -8.55
C VAL A 234 -27.58 -25.98 -7.43
N GLN A 235 -28.07 -27.20 -7.64
CA GLN A 235 -27.92 -28.28 -6.66
C GLN A 235 -26.46 -28.78 -6.58
N ALA A 236 -25.74 -28.88 -7.70
CA ALA A 236 -24.32 -29.20 -7.74
C ALA A 236 -23.43 -28.07 -7.19
N LEU A 237 -23.72 -26.81 -7.52
CA LEU A 237 -23.01 -25.64 -7.03
C LEU A 237 -23.33 -25.34 -5.57
N SER A 238 -24.51 -25.72 -5.07
CA SER A 238 -24.85 -25.59 -3.65
C SER A 238 -24.08 -26.58 -2.76
N GLN A 239 -23.67 -27.74 -3.30
CA GLN A 239 -22.75 -28.66 -2.62
C GLN A 239 -21.32 -28.14 -2.58
N GLU A 240 -20.89 -27.36 -3.59
CA GLU A 240 -19.57 -26.72 -3.64
C GLU A 240 -19.53 -25.39 -2.86
N GLU A 241 -20.63 -24.63 -2.80
CA GLU A 241 -20.80 -23.42 -1.97
C GLU A 241 -20.96 -23.74 -0.48
N LEU A 242 -21.35 -24.97 -0.11
CA LEU A 242 -21.30 -25.44 1.28
C LEU A 242 -19.87 -25.60 1.80
N GLU A 243 -18.86 -25.63 0.91
CA GLU A 243 -17.44 -25.58 1.24
C GLU A 243 -16.83 -24.17 1.11
N ALA A 244 -17.61 -23.15 0.71
CA ALA A 244 -17.17 -21.77 0.85
C ALA A 244 -17.15 -21.43 2.35
N PRO A 245 -16.02 -20.95 2.91
CA PRO A 245 -15.88 -20.80 4.35
C PRO A 245 -16.98 -19.89 4.87
N ALA A 246 -17.86 -20.47 5.67
CA ALA A 246 -18.94 -19.80 6.36
C ALA A 246 -18.40 -18.51 7.00
N SER A 247 -19.17 -17.44 6.81
CA SER A 247 -18.85 -16.07 7.19
C SER A 247 -18.23 -16.00 8.58
N ALA A 248 -16.92 -15.78 8.64
CA ALA A 248 -16.25 -15.60 9.90
C ALA A 248 -16.72 -14.29 10.53
N GLN A 249 -17.53 -14.41 11.58
CA GLN A 249 -17.87 -13.27 12.42
C GLN A 249 -16.60 -12.86 13.16
N PHE A 250 -16.18 -11.61 13.01
CA PHE A 250 -15.14 -11.06 13.88
C PHE A 250 -15.61 -11.21 15.33
N GLY A 251 -14.85 -11.93 16.16
CA GLY A 251 -15.15 -12.15 17.59
C GLY A 251 -15.21 -10.85 18.42
N PHE A 252 -14.84 -9.71 17.82
CA PHE A 252 -14.95 -8.40 18.44
C PHE A 252 -16.17 -7.63 17.92
N LYS A 253 -17.20 -7.45 18.77
CA LYS A 253 -18.35 -6.58 18.51
C LYS A 253 -17.93 -5.10 18.61
N LEU A 254 -17.11 -4.60 17.69
CA LEU A 254 -16.86 -3.16 17.56
C LEU A 254 -18.18 -2.46 17.20
N SER A 255 -18.58 -1.49 18.01
CA SER A 255 -19.85 -0.79 17.79
C SER A 255 -19.81 0.06 16.51
N LEU A 256 -20.94 0.17 15.81
CA LEU A 256 -21.07 1.09 14.66
C LEU A 256 -20.78 2.54 15.05
N ARG A 257 -21.05 2.93 16.31
CA ARG A 257 -20.72 4.26 16.83
C ARG A 257 -19.22 4.51 16.81
N TYR A 258 -18.42 3.52 17.23
CA TYR A 258 -16.97 3.59 17.16
C TYR A 258 -16.48 3.81 15.72
N ALA A 259 -17.04 3.08 14.76
CA ALA A 259 -16.69 3.25 13.34
C ALA A 259 -16.90 4.69 12.85
N PHE A 260 -18.10 5.26 13.06
CA PHE A 260 -18.39 6.63 12.64
C PHE A 260 -17.56 7.68 13.36
N VAL A 261 -17.24 7.49 14.64
CA VAL A 261 -16.36 8.39 15.39
C VAL A 261 -14.95 8.38 14.81
N ILE A 262 -14.37 7.20 14.57
CA ILE A 262 -13.01 7.09 14.00
C ILE A 262 -12.95 7.66 12.58
N LEU A 263 -13.95 7.39 11.74
CA LEU A 263 -14.03 7.97 10.40
C LEU A 263 -14.24 9.49 10.44
N GLY A 264 -15.01 9.99 11.41
CA GLY A 264 -15.17 11.42 11.65
C GLY A 264 -13.85 12.08 12.06
N ILE A 265 -13.09 11.46 12.97
CA ILE A 265 -11.74 11.91 13.36
C ILE A 265 -10.83 11.92 12.12
N TRP A 266 -10.84 10.84 11.34
CA TRP A 266 -10.05 10.77 10.12
C TRP A 266 -10.35 11.94 9.15
N LEU A 267 -11.63 12.23 8.95
CA LEU A 267 -12.07 13.30 8.05
C LEU A 267 -11.70 14.69 8.58
N VAL A 268 -11.88 14.93 9.88
CA VAL A 268 -11.48 16.19 10.51
C VAL A 268 -9.98 16.41 10.39
N LEU A 269 -9.17 15.38 10.67
CA LEU A 269 -7.72 15.45 10.51
C LEU A 269 -7.30 15.66 9.05
N LEU A 270 -8.03 15.11 8.08
CA LEU A 270 -7.78 15.35 6.66
C LEU A 270 -8.04 16.82 6.29
N ILE A 271 -9.14 17.39 6.77
CA ILE A 271 -9.46 18.81 6.54
C ILE A 271 -8.39 19.69 7.20
N VAL A 272 -8.01 19.40 8.44
CA VAL A 272 -6.93 20.11 9.14
C VAL A 272 -5.61 20.01 8.38
N ALA A 273 -5.26 18.83 7.86
CA ALA A 273 -4.07 18.63 7.05
C ALA A 273 -4.10 19.46 5.76
N ILE A 274 -5.24 19.55 5.09
CA ILE A 274 -5.42 20.42 3.90
C ILE A 274 -5.22 21.89 4.27
N VAL A 275 -5.79 22.34 5.39
CA VAL A 275 -5.65 23.73 5.86
C VAL A 275 -4.21 24.06 6.25
N ILE A 276 -3.54 23.18 7.01
CA ILE A 276 -2.13 23.35 7.42
C ILE A 276 -1.21 23.55 6.20
N ARG A 277 -1.47 22.80 5.12
CA ARG A 277 -0.71 22.88 3.86
C ARG A 277 -1.03 24.13 3.04
N ALA A 278 -2.21 24.72 3.21
CA ALA A 278 -2.63 25.92 2.50
C ALA A 278 -2.10 27.21 3.16
N ILE A 279 -1.79 27.15 4.46
CA ILE A 279 -1.23 28.29 5.20
C ILE A 279 0.29 28.12 5.40
N ASN A 280 0.98 29.23 5.66
CA ASN A 280 2.42 29.20 5.96
C ASN A 280 2.67 28.72 7.41
N SER A 281 2.50 27.42 7.64
CA SER A 281 2.65 26.77 8.95
C SER A 281 4.11 26.55 9.35
N PRO A 282 4.43 26.47 10.66
CA PRO A 282 5.71 25.95 11.11
C PRO A 282 6.04 24.59 10.49
N ARG A 283 7.31 24.37 10.14
CA ARG A 283 7.77 23.18 9.40
C ARG A 283 7.35 21.85 10.00
N ALA A 284 7.33 21.73 11.33
CA ALA A 284 6.88 20.51 12.01
C ALA A 284 5.39 20.18 11.75
N LEU A 285 4.53 21.21 11.71
CA LEU A 285 3.12 21.03 11.39
C LEU A 285 2.92 20.72 9.91
N ASP A 286 3.67 21.40 9.02
CA ASP A 286 3.67 21.08 7.59
C ASP A 286 4.09 19.63 7.33
N ILE A 287 5.06 19.10 8.09
CA ILE A 287 5.43 17.67 8.02
C ILE A 287 4.23 16.77 8.28
N VAL A 288 3.55 16.97 9.42
CA VAL A 288 2.40 16.14 9.80
C VAL A 288 1.26 16.30 8.80
N GLY A 289 0.94 17.54 8.41
CA GLY A 289 -0.16 17.84 7.48
C GLY A 289 0.08 17.26 6.08
N SER A 290 1.26 17.45 5.51
CA SER A 290 1.64 16.90 4.21
C SER A 290 1.68 15.37 4.24
N MET A 291 2.25 14.76 5.28
CA MET A 291 2.31 13.30 5.39
C MET A 291 0.94 12.67 5.63
N TYR A 292 0.09 13.28 6.45
CA TYR A 292 -1.29 12.81 6.67
C TYR A 292 -2.14 12.93 5.39
N PHE A 293 -2.00 14.03 4.66
CA PHE A 293 -2.65 14.20 3.37
C PHE A 293 -2.20 13.11 2.39
N VAL A 294 -0.88 12.92 2.23
CA VAL A 294 -0.32 11.90 1.34
C VAL A 294 -0.77 10.50 1.75
N GLY A 295 -0.70 10.15 3.04
CA GLY A 295 -1.15 8.85 3.54
C GLY A 295 -2.66 8.58 3.33
N SER A 296 -3.48 9.63 3.24
CA SER A 296 -4.93 9.52 3.00
C SER A 296 -5.30 9.24 1.54
N ILE A 297 -4.37 9.43 0.60
CA ILE A 297 -4.66 9.37 -0.85
C ILE A 297 -3.95 8.22 -1.56
N ILE A 298 -3.04 7.52 -0.87
CA ILE A 298 -2.25 6.46 -1.48
C ILE A 298 -2.97 5.12 -1.39
N PHE A 299 -3.37 4.56 -2.53
CA PHE A 299 -3.92 3.21 -2.65
C PHE A 299 -2.86 2.23 -3.17
N GLY A 300 -2.96 0.94 -2.83
CA GLY A 300 -2.20 -0.12 -3.50
C GLY A 300 -0.81 -0.44 -2.95
N GLY A 301 -0.47 0.02 -1.74
CA GLY A 301 0.72 -0.43 -1.00
C GLY A 301 2.02 0.36 -1.26
N GLY A 302 3.11 -0.10 -0.61
CA GLY A 302 4.37 0.65 -0.43
C GLY A 302 5.07 1.20 -1.68
N PRO A 303 5.20 0.46 -2.80
CA PRO A 303 5.89 0.95 -4.00
C PRO A 303 5.19 2.14 -4.70
N VAL A 304 3.88 2.30 -4.49
CA VAL A 304 3.04 3.35 -5.09
C VAL A 304 3.24 4.72 -4.44
N VAL A 305 3.61 4.71 -3.17
CA VAL A 305 3.74 5.88 -2.28
C VAL A 305 4.88 6.78 -2.69
N ILE A 306 6.00 6.15 -3.00
CA ILE A 306 7.29 6.80 -3.04
C ILE A 306 7.30 7.89 -4.12
N PRO A 307 6.87 7.63 -5.35
CA PRO A 307 7.02 8.66 -6.38
C PRO A 307 6.02 9.82 -6.20
N MET A 308 4.85 9.57 -5.58
CA MET A 308 3.93 10.66 -5.22
C MET A 308 4.53 11.53 -4.12
N LEU A 309 5.24 10.95 -3.15
CA LEU A 309 5.87 11.69 -2.06
C LEU A 309 6.88 12.72 -2.57
N GLN A 310 7.55 12.44 -3.70
CA GLN A 310 8.54 13.33 -4.31
C GLN A 310 8.00 14.75 -4.54
N SER A 311 6.81 14.91 -5.12
CA SER A 311 6.24 16.25 -5.39
C SER A 311 5.87 17.00 -4.11
N TYR A 312 5.58 16.30 -3.02
CA TYR A 312 5.23 16.94 -1.75
C TYR A 312 6.44 17.36 -0.92
N VAL A 313 7.60 16.73 -1.13
CA VAL A 313 8.80 17.00 -0.32
C VAL A 313 9.85 17.77 -1.10
N VAL A 314 9.99 17.52 -2.40
CA VAL A 314 10.96 18.21 -3.24
C VAL A 314 10.45 19.59 -3.65
N ASP A 315 9.20 19.70 -4.12
CA ASP A 315 8.65 20.99 -4.56
C ASP A 315 8.45 21.97 -3.38
N GLN A 316 8.33 21.45 -2.15
CA GLN A 316 8.25 22.23 -0.90
C GLN A 316 9.63 22.57 -0.30
N ASN A 317 10.73 22.29 -1.02
CA ASN A 317 12.10 22.51 -0.57
C ASN A 317 12.45 21.81 0.76
N TRP A 318 11.90 20.62 1.03
CA TRP A 318 12.33 19.80 2.17
C TRP A 318 13.64 19.09 1.87
N MET A 319 13.81 18.68 0.61
CA MET A 319 14.99 18.00 0.11
C MET A 319 15.15 18.18 -1.38
N THR A 320 16.37 17.95 -1.86
CA THR A 320 16.68 17.93 -3.29
C THR A 320 16.22 16.61 -3.92
N ASN A 321 16.07 16.57 -5.25
CA ASN A 321 15.78 15.32 -5.96
C ASN A 321 16.84 14.24 -5.66
N ARG A 322 18.12 14.63 -5.60
CA ARG A 322 19.22 13.73 -5.22
C ARG A 322 18.98 13.07 -3.86
N GLU A 323 18.68 13.86 -2.84
CA GLU A 323 18.43 13.33 -1.49
C GLU A 323 17.20 12.43 -1.47
N PHE A 324 16.14 12.83 -2.17
CA PHE A 324 14.95 12.00 -2.30
C PHE A 324 15.28 10.62 -2.91
N LEU A 325 16.07 10.59 -3.98
CA LEU A 325 16.51 9.37 -4.63
C LEU A 325 17.39 8.48 -3.74
N ILE A 326 18.26 9.09 -2.93
CA ILE A 326 19.03 8.35 -1.91
C ILE A 326 18.08 7.66 -0.93
N GLY A 327 17.10 8.39 -0.40
CA GLY A 327 16.07 7.83 0.48
C GLY A 327 15.31 6.68 -0.20
N LEU A 328 14.91 6.87 -1.46
CA LEU A 328 14.22 5.86 -2.28
C LEU A 328 15.09 4.60 -2.52
N ALA A 329 16.39 4.75 -2.75
CA ALA A 329 17.30 3.63 -2.89
C ALA A 329 17.41 2.81 -1.59
N PHE A 330 17.62 3.49 -0.46
CA PHE A 330 17.76 2.83 0.84
C PHE A 330 16.45 2.17 1.30
N ILE A 331 15.29 2.82 1.15
CA ILE A 331 14.04 2.19 1.58
C ILE A 331 13.74 0.89 0.83
N ASN A 332 14.14 0.77 -0.45
CA ASN A 332 13.95 -0.46 -1.22
C ASN A 332 14.95 -1.57 -0.89
N SER A 333 16.03 -1.27 -0.17
CA SER A 333 16.99 -2.27 0.32
C SER A 333 16.77 -2.66 1.78
N MET A 334 15.94 -1.92 2.53
CA MET A 334 15.64 -2.18 3.93
C MET A 334 14.39 -3.08 4.10
N PRO A 335 14.31 -3.84 5.21
CA PRO A 335 13.11 -4.59 5.54
C PRO A 335 12.00 -3.68 6.07
N GLY A 336 10.77 -4.17 6.01
CA GLY A 336 9.60 -3.51 6.58
C GLY A 336 8.88 -2.59 5.58
N PRO A 337 8.03 -1.68 6.06
CA PRO A 337 7.13 -0.92 5.20
C PRO A 337 7.86 0.19 4.45
N ASN A 338 7.72 0.24 3.12
CA ASN A 338 8.28 1.32 2.28
C ASN A 338 7.80 2.73 2.67
N PHE A 339 6.69 2.84 3.41
CA PHE A 339 6.21 4.11 3.96
C PHE A 339 7.18 4.72 4.99
N ASN A 340 8.12 3.95 5.55
CA ASN A 340 9.17 4.48 6.43
C ASN A 340 10.07 5.51 5.72
N LEU A 341 10.02 5.63 4.39
CA LEU A 341 10.62 6.77 3.68
C LEU A 341 10.13 8.13 4.20
N ALA A 342 8.91 8.21 4.73
CA ALA A 342 8.40 9.42 5.38
C ALA A 342 9.26 9.85 6.58
N ALA A 343 9.88 8.90 7.29
CA ALA A 343 10.80 9.19 8.39
C ALA A 343 12.07 9.88 7.89
N TYR A 344 12.63 9.40 6.78
CA TYR A 344 13.75 10.06 6.10
C TYR A 344 13.36 11.48 5.66
N CYS A 345 12.19 11.61 5.02
CA CYS A 345 11.71 12.89 4.52
C CYS A 345 11.45 13.91 5.62
N GLY A 346 10.79 13.51 6.71
CA GLY A 346 10.50 14.36 7.85
C GLY A 346 11.77 14.76 8.62
N ALA A 347 12.76 13.87 8.70
CA ALA A 347 14.05 14.20 9.30
C ALA A 347 14.78 15.28 8.48
N LEU A 348 14.93 15.09 7.17
CA LEU A 348 15.58 16.08 6.31
C LEU A 348 14.84 17.43 6.23
N ALA A 349 13.52 17.42 6.42
CA ALA A 349 12.73 18.65 6.46
C ALA A 349 13.10 19.56 7.66
N LEU A 350 13.62 18.98 8.76
CA LEU A 350 14.14 19.68 9.94
C LEU A 350 15.67 19.57 10.06
N ARG A 351 16.38 19.39 8.93
CA ARG A 351 17.85 19.38 8.92
C ARG A 351 18.43 20.64 9.58
N GLY A 352 19.54 20.48 10.29
CA GLY A 352 20.19 21.57 11.04
C GLY A 352 19.50 21.98 12.34
N SER A 353 18.33 21.40 12.68
CA SER A 353 17.67 21.58 13.97
C SER A 353 17.94 20.40 14.90
N PRO A 354 18.02 20.60 16.24
CA PRO A 354 18.04 19.50 17.20
C PRO A 354 16.77 18.62 17.12
N LEU A 355 15.70 19.13 16.50
CA LEU A 355 14.43 18.41 16.32
C LEU A 355 14.43 17.48 15.09
N MET A 356 15.57 17.26 14.41
CA MET A 356 15.63 16.41 13.21
C MET A 356 15.08 15.00 13.43
N ILE A 357 15.40 14.37 14.56
CA ILE A 357 14.90 13.04 14.91
C ILE A 357 13.38 13.06 15.10
N ILE A 358 12.85 14.11 15.75
CA ILE A 358 11.41 14.32 15.94
C ILE A 358 10.73 14.49 14.59
N GLY A 359 11.34 15.24 13.66
CA GLY A 359 10.85 15.39 12.29
C GLY A 359 10.64 14.04 11.60
N GLY A 360 11.55 13.09 11.79
CA GLY A 360 11.38 11.73 11.28
C GLY A 360 10.20 10.99 11.88
N PHE A 361 10.03 11.03 13.20
CA PHE A 361 8.86 10.41 13.85
C PHE A 361 7.54 11.10 13.46
N LEU A 362 7.53 12.42 13.29
CA LEU A 362 6.37 13.15 12.77
C LEU A 362 6.03 12.71 11.35
N GLY A 363 7.05 12.44 10.52
CA GLY A 363 6.88 11.87 9.19
C GLY A 363 6.22 10.49 9.22
N THR A 364 6.75 9.58 10.04
CA THR A 364 6.18 8.24 10.25
C THR A 364 4.75 8.33 10.75
N LEU A 365 4.49 9.02 11.86
CA LEU A 365 3.15 9.13 12.41
C LEU A 365 2.18 9.77 11.41
N GLY A 366 2.59 10.84 10.73
CA GLY A 366 1.78 11.52 9.73
C GLY A 366 1.33 10.58 8.61
N ILE A 367 2.24 9.81 8.01
CA ILE A 367 1.91 9.01 6.82
C ILE A 367 1.11 7.74 7.14
N PHE A 368 1.33 7.13 8.32
CA PHE A 368 0.67 5.88 8.70
C PHE A 368 -0.69 6.10 9.36
N SER A 369 -0.85 7.15 10.17
CA SER A 369 -2.10 7.46 10.90
C SER A 369 -3.37 7.38 10.05
N PRO A 370 -3.48 7.98 8.85
CA PRO A 370 -4.73 7.96 8.10
C PRO A 370 -5.15 6.54 7.72
N GLY A 371 -4.20 5.72 7.27
CA GLY A 371 -4.47 4.32 6.92
C GLY A 371 -4.88 3.47 8.12
N LEU A 372 -4.27 3.68 9.28
CA LEU A 372 -4.61 2.95 10.52
C LEU A 372 -5.98 3.37 11.07
N LEU A 373 -6.31 4.66 11.01
CA LEU A 373 -7.63 5.18 11.38
C LEU A 373 -8.71 4.62 10.45
N LEU A 374 -8.49 4.66 9.14
CA LEU A 374 -9.43 4.10 8.17
C LEU A 374 -9.65 2.60 8.40
N MET A 375 -8.58 1.83 8.58
CA MET A 375 -8.68 0.40 8.86
C MET A 375 -9.51 0.15 10.13
N SER A 376 -9.21 0.87 11.21
CA SER A 376 -9.95 0.77 12.48
C SER A 376 -11.43 1.13 12.34
N GLY A 377 -11.75 2.16 11.55
CA GLY A 377 -13.11 2.64 11.33
C GLY A 377 -13.91 1.77 10.35
N LEU A 378 -13.25 1.12 9.39
CA LEU A 378 -13.91 0.33 8.35
C LEU A 378 -14.12 -1.13 8.70
N ILE A 379 -13.27 -1.77 9.51
CA ILE A 379 -13.48 -3.17 9.95
C ILE A 379 -14.92 -3.43 10.43
N PRO A 380 -15.52 -2.59 11.31
CA PRO A 380 -16.89 -2.82 11.79
C PRO A 380 -17.97 -2.61 10.70
N LEU A 381 -17.68 -1.80 9.69
CA LEU A 381 -18.59 -1.50 8.57
C LEU A 381 -18.48 -2.53 7.46
N TRP A 382 -17.32 -3.14 7.29
CA TRP A 382 -16.99 -4.00 6.16
C TRP A 382 -17.96 -5.17 6.04
N ASN A 383 -18.25 -5.86 7.14
CA ASN A 383 -19.20 -6.99 7.16
C ASN A 383 -20.60 -6.62 6.67
N LYS A 384 -21.03 -5.38 6.92
CA LYS A 384 -22.37 -4.91 6.58
C LYS A 384 -22.46 -4.42 5.14
N TYR A 385 -21.43 -3.71 4.67
CA TYR A 385 -21.51 -2.94 3.42
C TYR A 385 -20.72 -3.54 2.25
N ARG A 386 -19.78 -4.47 2.47
CA ARG A 386 -18.96 -5.06 1.39
C ARG A 386 -19.75 -5.84 0.34
N LYS A 387 -20.92 -6.35 0.71
CA LYS A 387 -21.82 -7.11 -0.18
C LYS A 387 -22.63 -6.19 -1.09
N LEU A 388 -22.63 -4.88 -0.85
CA LEU A 388 -23.33 -3.94 -1.71
C LEU A 388 -22.54 -3.76 -3.02
N GLU A 389 -23.19 -4.08 -4.13
CA GLU A 389 -22.63 -3.90 -5.49
C GLU A 389 -22.12 -2.47 -5.70
N SER A 390 -22.85 -1.47 -5.17
CA SER A 390 -22.46 -0.07 -5.22
C SER A 390 -21.07 0.20 -4.62
N VAL A 391 -20.74 -0.44 -3.50
CA VAL A 391 -19.44 -0.25 -2.82
C VAL A 391 -18.32 -0.87 -3.65
N GLN A 392 -18.56 -2.07 -4.18
CA GLN A 392 -17.59 -2.77 -5.04
C GLN A 392 -17.30 -1.99 -6.33
N LEU A 393 -18.34 -1.42 -6.95
CA LEU A 393 -18.20 -0.57 -8.14
C LEU A 393 -17.38 0.68 -7.85
N ILE A 394 -17.61 1.36 -6.73
CA ILE A 394 -16.83 2.56 -6.36
C ILE A 394 -15.35 2.20 -6.17
N PHE A 395 -15.04 1.16 -5.38
CA PHE A 395 -13.65 0.75 -5.15
C PHE A 395 -12.94 0.30 -6.43
N LYS A 396 -13.65 -0.33 -7.37
CA LYS A 396 -13.10 -0.70 -8.68
C LYS A 396 -12.54 0.53 -9.41
N GLY A 397 -13.32 1.61 -9.49
CA GLY A 397 -12.90 2.84 -10.17
C GLY A 397 -11.80 3.59 -9.42
N MET A 398 -11.90 3.70 -8.09
CA MET A 398 -10.86 4.30 -7.26
C MET A 398 -9.51 3.60 -7.41
N ASN A 399 -9.51 2.26 -7.37
CA ASN A 399 -8.30 1.47 -7.55
C ASN A 399 -7.72 1.62 -8.96
N ALA A 400 -8.55 1.60 -10.01
CA ALA A 400 -8.09 1.79 -11.38
C ALA A 400 -7.42 3.16 -11.60
N SER A 401 -8.01 4.22 -11.05
CA SER A 401 -7.41 5.56 -11.07
C SER A 401 -6.09 5.63 -10.30
N ALA A 402 -6.02 4.99 -9.13
CA ALA A 402 -4.78 4.90 -8.36
C ALA A 402 -3.65 4.18 -9.12
N VAL A 403 -3.96 3.10 -9.85
CA VAL A 403 -2.97 2.45 -10.73
C VAL A 403 -2.41 3.42 -11.77
N GLY A 404 -3.27 4.24 -12.38
CA GLY A 404 -2.83 5.30 -13.31
C GLY A 404 -1.88 6.30 -12.66
N LEU A 405 -2.19 6.73 -11.44
CA LEU A 405 -1.30 7.62 -10.67
C LEU A 405 0.07 6.98 -10.43
N VAL A 406 0.14 5.67 -10.19
CA VAL A 406 1.42 4.93 -10.03
C VAL A 406 2.27 4.99 -11.30
N PHE A 407 1.66 4.84 -12.48
CA PHE A 407 2.38 4.94 -13.74
C PHE A 407 2.92 6.35 -14.00
N ALA A 408 2.12 7.39 -13.70
CA ALA A 408 2.59 8.78 -13.75
C ALA A 408 3.79 9.00 -12.82
N ALA A 409 3.70 8.43 -11.63
CA ALA A 409 4.73 8.40 -10.61
C ALA A 409 6.06 7.77 -11.11
N VAL A 410 5.99 6.60 -11.74
CA VAL A 410 7.16 5.94 -12.39
C VAL A 410 7.78 6.84 -13.45
N TYR A 411 6.95 7.47 -14.28
CA TYR A 411 7.41 8.40 -15.32
C TYR A 411 8.15 9.61 -14.73
N ILE A 412 7.57 10.26 -13.71
CA ILE A 412 8.18 11.43 -13.05
C ILE A 412 9.54 11.07 -12.43
N LEU A 413 9.63 9.91 -11.76
CA LEU A 413 10.90 9.43 -11.23
C LEU A 413 11.93 9.17 -12.31
N ALA A 414 11.53 8.48 -13.39
CA ALA A 414 12.43 8.20 -14.51
C ALA A 414 13.01 9.49 -15.13
N MET A 415 12.21 10.55 -15.20
CA MET A 415 12.64 11.85 -15.73
C MET A 415 13.55 12.65 -14.79
N LYS A 416 13.62 12.30 -13.50
CA LYS A 416 14.44 12.97 -12.48
C LYS A 416 15.33 11.99 -11.72
N CYS A 417 15.79 10.92 -12.37
CA CYS A 417 16.42 9.77 -11.73
C CYS A 417 17.94 9.92 -11.55
N ILE A 418 18.62 10.68 -12.41
CA ILE A 418 20.08 10.67 -12.47
C ILE A 418 20.63 11.99 -11.98
N VAL A 419 21.60 11.96 -11.08
CA VAL A 419 22.36 13.14 -10.66
C VAL A 419 23.53 13.31 -11.61
N ILE A 420 23.61 14.47 -12.25
CA ILE A 420 24.72 14.82 -13.13
C ILE A 420 25.97 14.98 -12.27
N VAL A 421 26.99 14.17 -12.55
CA VAL A 421 28.20 14.13 -11.72
C VAL A 421 29.27 15.10 -12.25
N GLN A 422 29.42 15.22 -13.57
CA GLN A 422 30.46 16.04 -14.21
C GLN A 422 29.85 17.12 -15.13
N GLY A 423 30.54 18.25 -15.29
CA GLY A 423 30.18 19.34 -16.20
C GLY A 423 29.50 20.54 -15.52
N VAL A 424 29.09 21.52 -16.34
CA VAL A 424 28.50 22.80 -15.90
C VAL A 424 27.22 22.62 -15.08
N ASN A 425 26.49 21.51 -15.32
CA ASN A 425 25.25 21.16 -14.64
C ASN A 425 25.44 20.16 -13.48
N SER A 426 26.68 19.99 -12.98
CA SER A 426 26.94 19.06 -11.87
C SER A 426 26.06 19.39 -10.66
N GLY A 427 25.42 18.36 -10.09
CA GLY A 427 24.46 18.48 -9.00
C GLY A 427 22.99 18.64 -9.42
N ASN A 428 22.72 18.95 -10.69
CA ASN A 428 21.35 18.90 -11.23
C ASN A 428 20.92 17.45 -11.50
N VAL A 429 19.61 17.26 -11.66
CA VAL A 429 19.05 15.96 -12.06
C VAL A 429 18.71 15.92 -13.54
N ASP A 430 18.87 14.75 -14.13
CA ASP A 430 18.57 14.45 -15.52
C ASP A 430 17.71 13.19 -15.66
N SER A 431 17.15 13.01 -16.84
CA SER A 431 16.36 11.85 -17.23
C SER A 431 17.22 10.59 -17.31
N LEU A 432 16.65 9.50 -16.82
CA LEU A 432 17.19 8.15 -16.98
C LEU A 432 17.50 7.83 -18.44
N THR A 433 16.65 8.29 -19.37
CA THR A 433 16.74 7.99 -20.82
C THR A 433 18.00 8.56 -21.47
N ASN A 434 18.60 9.59 -20.89
CA ASN A 434 19.82 10.21 -21.42
C ASN A 434 21.08 9.42 -21.07
N HIS A 435 20.97 8.44 -20.16
CA HIS A 435 22.08 7.62 -19.70
C HIS A 435 21.82 6.13 -19.94
N PRO A 436 22.37 5.55 -21.03
CA PRO A 436 22.11 4.16 -21.42
C PRO A 436 22.45 3.11 -20.36
N VAL A 437 23.54 3.31 -19.60
CA VAL A 437 23.96 2.39 -18.53
C VAL A 437 22.88 2.30 -17.44
N TYR A 438 22.43 3.45 -16.93
CA TYR A 438 21.40 3.50 -15.90
C TYR A 438 20.03 3.05 -16.42
N THR A 439 19.68 3.39 -17.67
CA THR A 439 18.48 2.85 -18.32
C THR A 439 18.51 1.31 -18.35
N SER A 440 19.66 0.73 -18.67
CA SER A 440 19.84 -0.72 -18.70
C SER A 440 19.67 -1.33 -17.30
N ILE A 441 20.20 -0.70 -16.26
CA ILE A 441 20.02 -1.14 -14.86
C ILE A 441 18.52 -1.16 -14.48
N ALA A 442 17.77 -0.12 -14.84
CA ALA A 442 16.33 -0.06 -14.56
C ALA A 442 15.55 -1.16 -15.29
N LEU A 443 15.84 -1.39 -16.58
CA LEU A 443 15.19 -2.43 -17.38
C LEU A 443 15.53 -3.85 -16.91
N LEU A 444 16.79 -4.10 -16.57
CA LEU A 444 17.24 -5.37 -16.00
C LEU A 444 16.59 -5.62 -14.65
N THR A 445 16.51 -4.60 -13.80
CA THR A 445 15.85 -4.69 -12.50
C THR A 445 14.36 -5.00 -12.66
N PHE A 446 13.66 -4.29 -13.55
CA PHE A 446 12.26 -4.57 -13.87
C PHE A 446 12.06 -6.03 -14.30
N SER A 447 12.91 -6.51 -15.21
CA SER A 447 12.80 -7.85 -15.79
C SER A 447 13.16 -8.94 -14.79
N PHE A 448 14.28 -8.81 -14.08
CA PHE A 448 14.76 -9.83 -13.14
C PHE A 448 13.90 -9.89 -11.87
N SER A 449 13.48 -8.74 -11.31
CA SER A 449 12.57 -8.74 -10.16
C SER A 449 11.13 -9.11 -10.54
N GLY A 450 10.76 -8.92 -11.81
CA GLY A 450 9.46 -9.32 -12.35
C GLY A 450 9.34 -10.82 -12.59
N PHE A 451 10.25 -11.36 -13.38
CA PHE A 451 10.14 -12.70 -13.97
C PHE A 451 11.09 -13.72 -13.33
N LEU A 452 12.20 -13.28 -12.73
CA LEU A 452 13.17 -14.16 -12.06
C LEU A 452 13.07 -14.10 -10.52
N ASN A 453 12.07 -13.39 -9.98
CA ASN A 453 11.86 -13.20 -8.54
C ASN A 453 13.10 -12.70 -7.79
N LEU A 454 13.92 -11.85 -8.43
CA LEU A 454 15.08 -11.24 -7.79
C LEU A 454 14.62 -10.32 -6.64
N HIS A 455 15.15 -10.57 -5.44
CA HIS A 455 14.85 -9.80 -4.24
C HIS A 455 15.32 -8.34 -4.39
N ALA A 456 14.48 -7.40 -3.93
CA ALA A 456 14.73 -5.96 -4.05
C ALA A 456 16.10 -5.50 -3.49
N PRO A 457 16.58 -5.96 -2.32
CA PRO A 457 17.91 -5.58 -1.81
C PRO A 457 19.04 -5.99 -2.76
N ILE A 458 18.95 -7.17 -3.38
CA ILE A 458 19.95 -7.64 -4.33
C ILE A 458 19.96 -6.77 -5.58
N ALA A 459 18.78 -6.40 -6.10
CA ALA A 459 18.67 -5.50 -7.24
C ALA A 459 19.29 -4.12 -6.96
N ILE A 460 19.05 -3.54 -5.78
CA ILE A 460 19.65 -2.26 -5.37
C ILE A 460 21.18 -2.39 -5.24
N LEU A 461 21.69 -3.48 -4.65
CA LEU A 461 23.13 -3.72 -4.53
C LEU A 461 23.81 -3.93 -5.89
N LEU A 462 23.16 -4.62 -6.83
CA LEU A 462 23.64 -4.75 -8.21
C LEU A 462 23.63 -3.39 -8.92
N GLY A 463 22.61 -2.56 -8.70
CA GLY A 463 22.59 -1.17 -9.15
C GLY A 463 23.76 -0.36 -8.59
N CYS A 464 24.06 -0.48 -7.29
CA CYS A 464 25.21 0.14 -6.66
C CYS A 464 26.54 -0.30 -7.31
N ALA A 465 26.74 -1.61 -7.44
CA ALA A 465 27.95 -2.20 -8.03
C ALA A 465 28.17 -1.76 -9.48
N THR A 466 27.11 -1.75 -10.29
CA THR A 466 27.17 -1.29 -11.68
C THR A 466 27.44 0.21 -11.78
N GLY A 467 26.89 1.03 -10.88
CA GLY A 467 27.25 2.45 -10.75
C GLY A 467 28.73 2.64 -10.41
N LEU A 468 29.28 1.85 -9.49
CA LEU A 468 30.72 1.89 -9.15
C LEU A 468 31.62 1.44 -10.31
N ILE A 469 31.17 0.49 -11.13
CA ILE A 469 31.87 0.10 -12.36
C ILE A 469 31.84 1.26 -13.37
N ASP A 470 30.69 1.92 -13.54
CA ASP A 470 30.56 3.10 -14.40
C ASP A 470 31.50 4.24 -13.98
N TYR A 471 31.64 4.45 -12.66
CA TYR A 471 32.63 5.36 -12.10
C TYR A 471 34.07 4.98 -12.48
N ALA A 472 34.44 3.70 -12.36
CA ALA A 472 35.78 3.23 -12.68
C ALA A 472 36.14 3.34 -14.17
N ILE A 473 35.14 3.38 -15.05
CA ILE A 473 35.32 3.56 -16.51
C ILE A 473 35.54 5.05 -16.88
N HIS A 474 34.95 5.97 -16.12
CA HIS A 474 34.96 7.42 -16.39
C HIS A 474 35.96 8.20 -15.51
N MET A 475 36.82 7.49 -14.79
CA MET A 475 37.97 7.98 -14.01
C MET A 475 39.26 7.68 -14.77
#